data_AF-A0A7L3M7W8-F1
#
_entry.id   AF-A0A7L3M7W8-F1
#
_cell.length_a   1.000
_cell.length_b   1.000
_cell.length_c   1.000
_cell.angle_alpha   90.00
_cell.angle_beta   90.00
_cell.angle_gamma   90.00
#
_symmetry.space_group_name_H-M   'P 1'
#
loop_
_entity.id
_entity.type
_entity.pdbx_description
1 polymer ?
#
loop_
_entity_poly.entity_id
_entity_poly.type
_entity_poly.pdbx_seq_one_letter_code
_entity_poly.pdbx_strand_id
1 'polypeptide(L)'
;ILFLNKKDLFEEKIKKVHLSICFPEYDGPNTFEDAGNYIKTQFLDLNMRKDVKEIYSHMTCATDTQNVKFVFDAVTDVIIK
;
A
#
# COMPACT_ATOMS: atom_id res chain seq x y z
N ILE A 1 -3.06 0.96 11.05
CA ILE A 1 -3.29 1.58 9.72
C ILE A 1 -1.94 1.93 9.11
N LEU A 2 -1.74 1.65 7.83
CA LEU A 2 -0.54 1.92 7.05
C LEU A 2 -0.93 2.74 5.81
N PHE A 3 -0.29 3.88 5.59
CA PHE A 3 -0.45 4.65 4.35
C PHE A 3 0.77 4.55 3.47
N LEU A 4 0.57 4.00 2.28
CA LEU A 4 1.53 3.97 1.19
C LEU A 4 1.29 5.22 0.33
N ASN A 5 1.91 6.33 0.74
CA ASN A 5 1.66 7.64 0.17
C ASN A 5 2.41 7.85 -1.15
N LYS A 6 2.05 8.93 -1.88
CA LYS A 6 2.59 9.32 -3.19
C LYS A 6 2.23 8.34 -4.31
N LYS A 7 1.01 7.81 -4.26
CA LYS A 7 0.44 6.93 -5.30
C LYS A 7 0.64 7.50 -6.71
N ASP A 8 0.34 8.79 -6.88
CA ASP A 8 0.46 9.56 -8.11
C ASP A 8 1.89 9.53 -8.69
N LEU A 9 2.88 9.82 -7.85
CA LEU A 9 4.28 9.82 -8.26
C LEU A 9 4.78 8.41 -8.55
N PHE A 10 4.29 7.41 -7.81
CA PHE A 10 4.65 6.02 -8.03
C PHE A 10 4.09 5.50 -9.36
N GLU A 11 2.85 5.84 -9.69
CA GLU A 11 2.21 5.45 -10.95
C GLU A 11 2.97 5.97 -12.19
N GLU A 12 3.54 7.18 -12.12
CA GLU A 12 4.38 7.72 -13.19
C GLU A 12 5.79 7.12 -13.19
N LYS A 13 6.34 6.83 -12.01
CA LYS A 13 7.70 6.29 -11.89
C LYS A 13 7.78 4.85 -12.38
N ILE A 14 6.79 4.01 -12.07
CA ILE A 14 6.81 2.59 -12.42
C ILE A 14 6.81 2.38 -13.93
N LYS A 15 6.17 3.27 -14.70
CA LYS A 15 6.21 3.25 -16.18
C LYS A 15 7.62 3.39 -16.77
N LYS A 16 8.56 3.98 -16.02
CA LYS A 16 9.92 4.30 -16.48
C LYS A 16 10.99 3.46 -15.81
N VAL A 17 10.73 3.00 -14.58
CA VAL A 17 11.71 2.35 -13.71
C VAL A 17 11.10 1.09 -13.14
N HIS A 18 11.74 -0.06 -13.41
CA HIS A 18 11.30 -1.34 -12.85
C HIS A 18 11.47 -1.38 -11.33
N LEU A 19 10.53 -2.02 -10.63
CA LEU A 19 10.55 -2.12 -9.16
C LEU A 19 11.79 -2.89 -8.64
N SER A 20 12.39 -3.74 -9.47
CA SER A 20 13.54 -4.56 -9.11
C SER A 20 14.79 -3.78 -8.66
N ILE A 21 14.87 -2.49 -8.98
CA ILE A 21 15.93 -1.61 -8.47
C ILE A 21 15.91 -1.53 -6.93
N CYS A 22 14.71 -1.53 -6.34
CA CYS A 22 14.54 -1.50 -4.88
C CYS A 22 14.31 -2.90 -4.30
N PHE A 23 13.70 -3.80 -5.08
CA PHE A 23 13.35 -5.16 -4.67
C PHE A 23 13.91 -6.16 -5.67
N PRO A 24 15.18 -6.57 -5.56
CA PRO A 24 15.83 -7.42 -6.57
C PRO A 24 15.09 -8.73 -6.87
N GLU A 25 14.31 -9.24 -5.91
CA GLU A 25 13.51 -10.46 -6.05
C GLU A 25 12.15 -10.24 -6.73
N TYR A 26 11.79 -9.01 -7.07
CA TYR A 26 10.56 -8.72 -7.79
C TYR A 26 10.70 -9.06 -9.28
N ASP A 27 10.01 -10.11 -9.70
CA ASP A 27 9.92 -10.58 -11.09
C ASP A 27 8.55 -10.31 -11.75
N GLY A 28 7.65 -9.64 -11.02
CA GLY A 28 6.30 -9.34 -11.48
C GLY A 28 6.23 -8.25 -12.55
N PRO A 29 5.03 -8.04 -13.14
CA PRO A 29 4.82 -7.04 -14.17
C PRO A 29 5.16 -5.62 -13.69
N ASN A 30 5.63 -4.77 -14.60
CA ASN A 30 5.96 -3.38 -14.28
C ASN A 30 4.72 -2.46 -14.32
N THR A 31 3.64 -2.90 -13.69
CA THR A 31 2.38 -2.16 -13.60
C THR A 31 2.25 -1.53 -12.20
N PHE A 32 1.47 -0.47 -12.10
CA PHE A 32 1.17 0.15 -10.81
C PHE A 32 0.51 -0.84 -9.84
N GLU A 33 -0.41 -1.66 -10.33
CA GLU A 33 -1.18 -2.59 -9.52
C GLU A 33 -0.30 -3.70 -8.93
N ASP A 34 0.47 -4.40 -9.78
CA ASP A 34 1.33 -5.50 -9.34
C ASP A 34 2.45 -4.99 -8.42
N ALA A 35 3.15 -3.94 -8.84
CA ALA A 35 4.26 -3.38 -8.08
C ALA A 35 3.77 -2.75 -6.76
N GLY A 36 2.62 -2.08 -6.78
CA GLY A 36 2.00 -1.49 -5.60
C GLY A 36 1.55 -2.53 -4.59
N ASN A 37 0.91 -3.61 -5.07
CA ASN A 37 0.52 -4.74 -4.24
C ASN A 37 1.73 -5.47 -3.66
N TYR A 38 2.79 -5.64 -4.44
CA TYR A 38 4.03 -6.24 -3.93
C TYR A 38 4.61 -5.41 -2.78
N ILE A 39 4.79 -4.10 -2.96
CA ILE A 39 5.27 -3.21 -1.89
C ILE A 39 4.38 -3.35 -0.65
N LYS A 40 3.05 -3.32 -0.81
CA LYS A 40 2.11 -3.50 0.28
C LYS A 40 2.35 -4.82 1.01
N THR A 41 2.47 -5.94 0.30
CA THR A 41 2.73 -7.26 0.88
C THR A 41 4.05 -7.28 1.63
N GLN A 42 5.13 -6.71 1.08
CA GLN A 42 6.42 -6.64 1.77
C GLN A 42 6.31 -5.95 3.14
N PHE A 43 5.50 -4.88 3.27
CA PHE A 43 5.28 -4.23 4.56
C PHE A 43 4.37 -5.04 5.49
N LEU A 44 3.33 -5.68 4.95
CA LEU A 44 2.41 -6.50 5.74
C LEU A 44 3.07 -7.79 6.26
N ASP A 45 4.02 -8.35 5.53
CA ASP A 45 4.76 -9.56 5.90
C ASP A 45 5.74 -9.34 7.05
N LEU A 46 6.14 -8.10 7.31
CA LEU A 46 6.89 -7.75 8.52
C LEU A 46 6.04 -7.86 9.80
N ASN A 47 4.71 -7.92 9.68
CA ASN A 47 3.85 -8.15 10.83
C ASN A 47 3.93 -9.62 11.24
N MET A 48 4.61 -9.89 12.36
CA MET A 48 4.74 -11.26 12.91
C MET A 48 3.49 -11.72 13.68
N ARG A 49 2.52 -10.83 13.94
CA ARG A 49 1.30 -11.12 14.71
C ARG A 49 0.03 -10.80 13.91
N LYS A 50 -0.04 -11.31 12.68
CA LYS A 50 -1.18 -11.07 11.77
C LYS A 50 -2.51 -11.58 12.32
N ASP A 51 -2.46 -12.59 13.19
CA ASP A 51 -3.59 -13.20 13.89
C ASP A 51 -4.15 -12.33 15.03
N VAL A 52 -3.30 -11.49 15.65
CA VAL A 52 -3.69 -10.65 16.79
C VAL A 52 -3.92 -9.19 16.38
N LYS A 53 -3.18 -8.70 15.39
CA LYS A 53 -3.20 -7.29 15.01
C LYS A 53 -3.13 -7.15 13.51
N GLU A 54 -4.27 -6.93 12.89
CA GLU A 54 -4.36 -6.65 11.47
C GLU A 54 -3.86 -5.22 11.15
N ILE A 55 -3.13 -5.09 10.04
CA ILE A 55 -2.67 -3.79 9.54
C ILE A 55 -3.49 -3.46 8.29
N TYR A 56 -4.43 -2.53 8.44
CA TYR A 56 -5.16 -1.95 7.31
C TYR A 56 -4.25 -1.01 6.52
N SER A 57 -3.96 -1.37 5.26
CA SER A 57 -3.08 -0.61 4.38
C SER A 57 -3.87 0.09 3.26
N HIS A 58 -3.57 1.35 3.00
CA HIS A 58 -4.14 2.12 1.89
C HIS A 58 -3.04 2.80 1.08
N MET A 59 -3.14 2.74 -0.25
CA MET A 59 -2.32 3.59 -1.13
C MET A 59 -2.99 4.95 -1.28
N THR A 60 -2.27 6.01 -0.95
CA THR A 60 -2.84 7.36 -0.85
C THR A 60 -2.03 8.35 -1.68
N CYS A 61 -2.69 9.44 -2.07
CA CYS A 61 -2.04 10.61 -2.62
C CYS A 61 -2.20 11.76 -1.61
N ALA A 62 -1.11 12.44 -1.26
CA ALA A 62 -1.12 13.48 -0.24
C ALA A 62 -1.96 14.71 -0.64
N THR A 63 -2.07 14.97 -1.94
CA THR A 63 -2.87 16.06 -2.51
C THR A 63 -4.34 15.67 -2.69
N ASP A 64 -4.65 14.37 -2.71
CA ASP A 64 -6.01 13.85 -2.67
C ASP A 64 -6.42 13.59 -1.20
N THR A 65 -6.82 14.67 -0.52
CA THR A 65 -7.21 14.66 0.89
C THR A 65 -8.55 13.99 1.18
N GLN A 66 -9.14 13.23 0.25
CA GLN A 66 -10.33 12.41 0.56
C GLN A 66 -10.05 11.25 1.54
N ASN A 67 -8.79 11.08 1.98
CA ASN A 67 -8.33 10.03 2.89
C ASN A 67 -9.08 9.94 4.25
N VAL A 68 -9.57 11.04 4.84
CA VAL A 68 -10.18 10.98 6.19
C VAL A 68 -11.47 10.15 6.18
N LYS A 69 -12.28 10.22 5.10
CA LYS A 69 -13.54 9.47 5.00
C LYS A 69 -13.30 7.97 4.90
N PHE A 70 -12.33 7.56 4.07
CA PHE A 70 -11.95 6.16 3.86
C PHE A 70 -11.33 5.54 5.12
N VAL A 71 -10.54 6.31 5.85
CA VAL A 71 -9.94 5.91 7.12
C VAL A 71 -11.00 5.78 8.20
N PHE A 72 -11.97 6.71 8.25
CA PHE A 72 -13.10 6.61 9.15
C PHE A 72 -13.95 5.36 8.85
N ASP A 73 -14.29 5.09 7.59
CA ASP A 73 -15.07 3.91 7.22
C ASP A 73 -14.34 2.61 7.56
N ALA A 74 -13.04 2.51 7.25
CA ALA A 74 -12.22 1.34 7.58
C ALA A 74 -12.03 1.15 9.10
N VAL A 75 -11.97 2.23 9.89
CA VAL A 75 -11.88 2.16 11.36
C VAL A 75 -13.24 1.82 11.98
N THR A 76 -14.35 2.31 11.40
CA THR A 76 -15.70 2.04 11.89
C THR A 76 -16.05 0.55 11.77
N ASP A 77 -15.63 -0.11 10.70
CA ASP A 77 -15.86 -1.55 10.49
C ASP A 77 -15.06 -2.44 11.47
N VAL A 78 -13.96 -1.91 12.03
CA VAL A 78 -13.10 -2.61 13.00
C VAL A 78 -13.55 -2.38 14.44
N ILE A 79 -14.07 -1.18 14.74
CA ILE A 79 -14.52 -0.82 16.10
C ILE A 79 -15.95 -1.30 16.40
N ILE A 80 -16.80 -1.46 15.39
CA ILE A 80 -18.20 -1.93 15.56
C ILE A 80 -18.32 -3.47 15.60
N LYS A 81 -17.20 -4.20 15.64
CA LYS A 81 -17.20 -5.66 15.82
C LYS A 81 -17.01 -6.08 17.28
#